data_AF-A0A0G4HYS6-F1
#
_entry.id   AF-A0A0G4HYS6-F1
#
_cell.length_a   1.000
_cell.length_b   1.000
_cell.length_c   1.000
_cell.angle_alpha   90.00
_cell.angle_beta   90.00
_cell.angle_gamma   90.00
#
_symmetry.space_group_name_H-M   'P 1'
#
loop_
_entity.id
_entity.type
_entity.pdbx_description
1 polymer ?
#
loop_
_entity_poly.entity_id
_entity_poly.type
_entity_poly.pdbx_seq_one_letter_code
_entity_poly.pdbx_strand_id
1 'polypeptide(L)'
;ALAEPRDSGPAKGTFAVVTILAAVRGQETAFKKVQDARSLREALELLGGNSMTDQGGNVLAAEVLWTPQAPGAVLDQTEMIADYPELIPV
;
A
#
# COMPACT_ATOMS: atom_id res chain seq x y z
N ALA A 1 23.92 9.64 16.87
CA ALA A 1 23.53 8.26 16.52
C ALA A 1 24.31 7.90 15.26
N LEU A 2 25.09 6.81 15.30
CA LEU A 2 25.89 6.33 14.17
C LEU A 2 24.94 5.85 13.08
N ALA A 3 24.97 6.49 11.92
CA ALA A 3 24.28 5.98 10.73
C ALA A 3 25.09 4.79 10.21
N GLU A 4 24.45 3.62 10.13
CA GLU A 4 25.08 2.41 9.62
C GLU A 4 25.46 2.57 8.14
N PRO A 5 26.57 1.93 7.69
CA PRO A 5 27.04 2.04 6.32
C PRO A 5 25.99 1.49 5.36
N ARG A 6 25.61 2.31 4.36
CA ARG A 6 24.73 1.90 3.26
C ARG A 6 25.47 0.85 2.44
N ASP A 7 25.03 -0.40 2.53
CA ASP A 7 25.52 -1.50 1.70
C ASP A 7 25.42 -1.12 0.21
N SER A 8 26.56 -1.04 -0.46
CA SER A 8 26.71 -0.65 -1.87
C SER A 8 26.79 -1.88 -2.78
N GLY A 9 26.02 -2.93 -2.47
CA GLY A 9 25.78 -4.07 -3.35
C GLY A 9 24.95 -3.70 -4.58
N PRO A 10 24.85 -4.58 -5.61
CA PRO A 10 23.97 -4.36 -6.76
C PRO A 10 22.57 -4.01 -6.24
N ALA A 11 21.93 -2.99 -6.80
CA ALA A 11 20.67 -2.43 -6.31
C ALA A 11 19.60 -3.54 -6.16
N LYS A 12 19.55 -4.15 -4.98
CA LYS A 12 18.54 -5.12 -4.60
C LYS A 12 17.23 -4.35 -4.58
N GLY A 13 16.19 -4.90 -5.21
CA GLY A 13 14.86 -4.32 -5.11
C GLY A 13 14.48 -4.16 -3.64
N THR A 14 14.21 -2.93 -3.22
CA THR A 14 13.77 -2.61 -1.88
C THR A 14 12.25 -2.52 -1.87
N PHE A 15 11.62 -3.08 -0.84
CA PHE A 15 10.18 -3.12 -0.69
C PHE A 15 9.73 -2.31 0.52
N ALA A 16 8.49 -1.84 0.44
CA ALA A 16 7.70 -1.39 1.57
C ALA A 16 6.28 -1.90 1.37
N VAL A 17 5.64 -2.34 2.44
CA VAL A 17 4.22 -2.74 2.41
C VAL A 17 3.39 -1.56 2.86
N VAL A 18 2.36 -1.22 2.09
CA VAL A 18 1.43 -0.14 2.42
C VAL A 18 0.06 -0.74 2.70
N THR A 19 -0.52 -0.39 3.84
CA THR A 19 -1.88 -0.75 4.22
C THR A 19 -2.72 0.51 4.24
N ILE A 20 -3.82 0.51 3.48
CA ILE A 20 -4.78 1.62 3.44
C ILE A 20 -6.07 1.12 4.09
N LEU A 21 -6.45 1.76 5.18
CA LEU A 21 -7.73 1.54 5.86
C LEU A 21 -8.63 2.72 5.54
N ALA A 22 -9.72 2.48 4.83
CA ALA A 22 -10.66 3.53 4.46
C ALA A 22 -12.07 3.21 4.97
N ALA A 23 -12.67 4.14 5.70
CA ALA A 23 -14.09 4.09 6.05
C ALA A 23 -14.89 4.68 4.90
N VAL A 24 -15.66 3.84 4.21
CA VAL A 24 -16.48 4.25 3.07
C VAL A 24 -17.98 4.15 3.35
N ARG A 25 -18.76 5.18 2.99
CA ARG A 25 -20.23 5.19 3.08
C ARG A 25 -20.82 4.58 1.81
N GLY A 26 -21.87 3.78 1.98
CA GLY A 26 -22.59 3.13 0.88
C GLY A 26 -21.89 1.88 0.34
N GLN A 27 -22.63 1.03 -0.37
CA GLN A 27 -22.09 -0.19 -1.00
C GLN A 27 -21.52 0.03 -2.40
N GLU A 28 -21.69 1.24 -2.94
CA GLU A 28 -21.19 1.59 -4.29
C GLU A 28 -19.66 1.62 -4.36
N THR A 29 -18.99 1.65 -3.20
CA THR A 29 -17.53 1.58 -3.08
C THR A 29 -17.04 0.14 -2.86
N ALA A 30 -17.83 -0.88 -3.24
CA ALA A 30 -17.39 -2.27 -3.17
C ALA A 30 -16.24 -2.52 -4.16
N PHE A 31 -15.01 -2.54 -3.64
CA PHE A 31 -13.84 -2.89 -4.43
C PHE A 31 -13.92 -4.35 -4.87
N LYS A 32 -13.69 -4.59 -6.16
CA LYS A 32 -13.40 -5.94 -6.66
C LYS A 32 -12.06 -6.40 -6.05
N LYS A 33 -11.84 -7.70 -5.97
CA LYS A 33 -10.58 -8.28 -5.49
C LYS A 33 -9.42 -7.70 -6.31
N VAL A 34 -8.51 -6.98 -5.64
CA VAL A 34 -7.27 -6.45 -6.21
C VAL A 34 -6.26 -7.59 -6.28
N GLN A 35 -5.71 -7.85 -7.46
CA GLN A 35 -4.79 -8.97 -7.70
C GLN A 35 -3.56 -8.57 -8.53
N ASP A 36 -3.55 -7.36 -9.08
CA ASP A 36 -2.47 -6.85 -9.92
C ASP A 36 -2.39 -5.31 -9.84
N ALA A 37 -1.34 -4.74 -10.43
CA ALA A 37 -1.12 -3.30 -10.43
C ALA A 37 -2.24 -2.51 -11.13
N ARG A 38 -2.90 -3.11 -12.12
CA ARG A 38 -3.99 -2.46 -12.87
C ARG A 38 -5.25 -2.35 -12.01
N SER A 39 -5.70 -3.46 -11.44
CA SER A 39 -6.84 -3.52 -10.53
C SER A 39 -6.60 -2.70 -9.26
N LEU A 40 -5.35 -2.63 -8.77
CA LEU A 40 -4.96 -1.72 -7.69
C LEU A 40 -5.17 -0.26 -8.10
N ARG A 41 -4.68 0.14 -9.27
CA ARG A 41 -4.86 1.51 -9.78
C ARG A 41 -6.34 1.86 -9.94
N GLU A 42 -7.13 0.98 -10.55
CA GLU A 42 -8.57 1.17 -10.73
C GLU A 42 -9.29 1.33 -9.36
N ALA A 43 -8.94 0.51 -8.36
CA ALA A 43 -9.49 0.64 -7.01
C ALA A 43 -9.13 1.98 -6.35
N LEU A 44 -7.88 2.44 -6.49
CA LEU A 44 -7.44 3.73 -5.95
C LEU A 44 -8.09 4.92 -6.67
N GLU A 45 -8.27 4.85 -7.99
CA GLU A 45 -8.97 5.87 -8.77
C GLU A 45 -10.45 5.95 -8.37
N LEU A 46 -11.11 4.82 -8.12
CA LEU A 46 -12.48 4.80 -7.60
C LEU A 46 -12.56 5.39 -6.18
N LEU A 47 -11.63 5.02 -5.30
CA LEU A 47 -11.55 5.57 -3.94
C LEU A 47 -11.37 7.10 -3.96
N GLY A 48 -10.45 7.59 -4.80
CA GLY A 48 -10.18 9.02 -4.97
C GLY A 48 -11.33 9.77 -5.65
N GLY A 49 -11.88 9.25 -6.75
CA GLY A 49 -12.98 9.89 -7.48
C GLY A 49 -14.25 10.02 -6.65
N ASN A 50 -14.59 8.99 -5.87
CA ASN A 50 -15.75 9.00 -4.97
C ASN A 50 -15.60 9.99 -3.80
N SER A 51 -14.39 10.42 -3.48
CA SER A 51 -14.13 11.43 -2.43
C SER A 51 -14.37 12.88 -2.90
N MET A 52 -14.49 13.14 -4.21
CA MET A 52 -14.45 14.49 -4.80
C MET A 52 -15.82 15.05 -5.27
N THR A 53 -16.94 14.36 -5.06
CA THR A 53 -18.25 14.82 -5.56
C THR A 53 -19.04 15.58 -4.49
N ASP A 54 -20.04 16.40 -4.87
CA ASP A 54 -20.94 17.09 -3.91
C ASP A 54 -21.94 16.13 -3.21
N GLN A 55 -22.01 14.87 -3.68
CA GLN A 55 -22.59 13.72 -2.95
C GLN A 55 -21.49 12.91 -2.20
N GLY A 56 -20.24 13.40 -2.23
CA GLY A 56 -18.95 12.76 -1.92
C GLY A 56 -18.68 12.50 -0.45
N GLY A 57 -19.69 12.02 0.27
CA GLY A 57 -19.58 11.52 1.62
C GLY A 57 -19.10 10.08 1.71
N ASN A 58 -18.51 9.51 0.64
CA ASN A 58 -18.13 8.11 0.67
C ASN A 58 -16.91 7.92 1.55
N VAL A 59 -15.76 8.56 1.32
CA VAL A 59 -14.61 8.40 2.23
C VAL A 59 -14.81 9.26 3.48
N LEU A 60 -15.16 8.63 4.59
CA LEU A 60 -15.37 9.26 5.90
C LEU A 60 -14.06 9.47 6.66
N ALA A 61 -13.14 8.51 6.51
CA ALA A 61 -11.83 8.52 7.11
C ALA A 61 -10.89 7.63 6.28
N ALA A 62 -9.61 7.98 6.26
CA ALA A 62 -8.56 7.14 5.69
C ALA A 62 -7.33 7.16 6.58
N GLU A 63 -6.73 6.00 6.77
CA GLU A 63 -5.46 5.82 7.45
C GLU A 63 -4.51 5.05 6.53
N VAL A 64 -3.25 5.49 6.51
CA VAL A 64 -2.18 4.85 5.74
C VAL A 64 -1.10 4.42 6.70
N LEU A 65 -0.85 3.11 6.73
CA LEU A 65 0.22 2.47 7.48
C LEU A 65 1.24 1.93 6.50
N TRP A 66 2.50 1.87 6.91
CA TRP A 66 3.55 1.24 6.09
C TRP A 66 4.55 0.44 6.91
N THR A 67 5.12 -0.60 6.33
CA THR A 67 6.19 -1.38 6.95
C THR A 67 7.40 -1.39 6.01
N PRO A 68 8.61 -1.05 6.49
CA PRO A 68 8.95 -0.73 7.88
C PRO A 68 8.68 0.74 8.24
N GLN A 69 8.38 1.03 9.52
CA GLN A 69 8.15 2.41 10.02
C GLN A 69 9.45 3.19 10.27
N ALA A 70 10.56 2.50 10.50
CA ALA A 70 11.83 3.13 10.83
C ALA A 70 12.40 3.92 9.62
N PRO A 71 12.84 5.17 9.80
CA PRO A 71 13.40 5.96 8.69
C PRO A 71 14.60 5.27 8.03
N GLY A 72 14.53 5.10 6.71
CA GLY A 72 15.60 4.46 5.94
C GLY A 72 15.63 2.94 6.01
N ALA A 73 14.73 2.31 6.77
CA ALA A 73 14.54 0.87 6.72
C ALA A 73 13.72 0.48 5.49
N VAL A 74 14.06 -0.66 4.91
CA VAL A 74 13.40 -1.25 3.76
C VAL A 74 13.25 -2.74 4.02
N LEU A 75 12.25 -3.36 3.39
CA LEU A 75 12.18 -4.83 3.31
C LEU A 75 13.02 -5.29 2.12
N ASP A 76 13.76 -6.37 2.29
CA ASP A 76 14.34 -7.11 1.18
C ASP A 76 13.37 -8.16 0.63
N GLN A 77 13.79 -8.85 -0.43
CA GLN A 77 12.95 -9.86 -1.08
C GLN A 77 12.66 -11.07 -0.17
N THR A 78 13.61 -11.47 0.67
CA THR A 78 13.44 -12.60 1.59
C THR A 78 12.46 -12.25 2.71
N GLU A 79 12.58 -11.05 3.28
CA GLU A 79 11.64 -10.52 4.27
C GLU A 79 10.22 -10.38 3.69
N MET A 80 10.09 -9.86 2.46
CA MET A 80 8.79 -9.76 1.79
C MET A 80 8.12 -11.13 1.63
N ILE A 81 8.89 -12.16 1.28
CA ILE A 81 8.35 -13.52 1.10
C ILE A 81 7.96 -14.15 2.44
N ALA A 82 8.76 -13.93 3.48
CA ALA A 82 8.52 -14.50 4.80
C ALA A 82 7.33 -13.84 5.51
N ASP A 83 7.24 -12.51 5.44
CA ASP A 83 6.29 -11.73 6.24
C ASP A 83 4.97 -11.45 5.50
N TYR A 84 5.00 -11.38 4.17
CA TYR A 84 3.85 -11.04 3.32
C TYR A 84 3.68 -11.99 2.11
N PRO A 85 3.60 -13.31 2.33
CA PRO A 85 3.54 -14.30 1.25
C PRO A 85 2.35 -14.11 0.31
N GLU A 86 1.23 -13.55 0.79
CA GLU A 86 0.02 -13.28 0.02
C GLU A 86 0.15 -12.12 -0.98
N LEU A 87 1.16 -11.26 -0.81
CA LEU A 87 1.42 -10.13 -1.70
C LEU A 87 2.40 -10.48 -2.83
N ILE A 88 2.97 -11.69 -2.81
CA ILE A 88 3.83 -12.17 -3.88
C ILE A 88 2.94 -12.52 -5.08
N PRO A 89 3.19 -11.93 -6.27
CA PRO A 89 2.51 -12.36 -7.49
C PRO A 89 2.78 -13.84 -7.75
N VAL A 90 1.72 -14.62 -8.00
CA VAL A 90 1.79 -16.02 -8.46
C VAL A 90 2.16 -16.12 -9.93
#